data_AF-A0A0F1BCA9-F1
#
_entry.id   AF-A0A0F1BCA9-F1
#
_cell.length_a   1.000
_cell.length_b   1.000
_cell.length_c   1.000
_cell.angle_alpha   90.00
_cell.angle_beta   90.00
_cell.angle_gamma   90.00
#
_symmetry.space_group_name_H-M   'P 1'
#
loop_
_entity.id
_entity.type
_entity.pdbx_description
1 polymer ?
#
loop_
_entity_poly.entity_id
_entity_poly.type
_entity_poly.pdbx_seq_one_letter_code
_entity_poly.pdbx_strand_id
1 'polypeptide(L)'
;MNLCLVSMSHVFFRAIRAVFSRNTFRLGLPCLVLAGCVSHVPQSAISGKQEDKWPDNQLADFLSTRCDDIWNLSGHDVESNPLFWLRGIDCAQRLAPVEARSKAAMLDDDTWQDAFKRGILLADAKITPVERRANVTRLDTLVVNLPGQVRPVYQLWRDGQTLQLQLSEERSRYSKLQQSTDSELDTLRQQQQHLRTQLDTTTRKLENLTDIERQLSSRKYQPGSSSAVPDSDTPKQEDVKHDEP
;
A
#
# COMPACT_ATOMS: atom_id res chain seq x y z
N MET A 1 5.88 -28.77 12.29
CA MET A 1 4.90 -28.00 13.08
C MET A 1 5.66 -26.98 13.89
N ASN A 2 5.69 -25.72 13.45
CA ASN A 2 6.29 -24.61 14.21
C ASN A 2 5.24 -23.49 14.28
N LEU A 3 4.62 -23.36 15.45
CA LEU A 3 3.70 -22.29 15.78
C LEU A 3 4.46 -21.31 16.68
N CYS A 4 4.84 -20.15 16.14
CA CYS A 4 5.31 -19.04 16.93
C CYS A 4 4.09 -18.26 17.45
N LEU A 5 3.76 -18.48 18.72
CA LEU A 5 2.83 -17.65 19.50
C LEU A 5 3.44 -16.27 19.71
N VAL A 6 2.79 -15.23 19.17
CA VAL A 6 3.03 -13.84 19.55
C VAL A 6 2.27 -13.56 20.83
N SER A 7 3.00 -13.30 21.91
CA SER A 7 2.45 -12.87 23.20
C SER A 7 2.27 -11.35 23.21
N MET A 8 1.05 -10.91 23.48
CA MET A 8 0.66 -9.52 23.71
C MET A 8 0.79 -9.16 25.19
N SER A 9 0.96 -7.86 25.43
CA SER A 9 0.80 -7.11 26.69
C SER A 9 1.98 -7.11 27.67
N HIS A 10 2.49 -5.89 27.98
CA HIS A 10 2.57 -5.33 29.33
C HIS A 10 2.91 -3.82 29.23
N VAL A 11 1.91 -3.00 29.55
CA VAL A 11 2.02 -1.57 29.85
C VAL A 11 2.48 -1.43 31.32
N PHE A 12 3.12 -0.30 31.65
CA PHE A 12 3.45 0.21 32.98
C PHE A 12 4.74 -0.31 33.64
N PHE A 13 5.79 0.54 33.63
CA PHE A 13 6.55 1.02 34.80
C PHE A 13 7.92 1.55 34.32
N ARG A 14 8.09 2.88 34.28
CA ARG A 14 9.44 3.48 34.35
C ARG A 14 9.60 4.18 35.70
N ALA A 15 10.12 3.37 36.60
CA ALA A 15 10.87 3.62 37.83
C ALA A 15 11.02 5.06 38.36
N ILE A 16 10.44 5.25 39.55
CA ILE A 16 10.98 6.09 40.62
C ILE A 16 11.98 5.24 41.43
N ARG A 17 13.21 5.73 41.62
CA ARG A 17 14.13 5.57 42.77
C ARG A 17 15.52 6.07 42.33
N ALA A 18 16.33 6.78 43.11
CA ALA A 18 16.19 7.39 44.43
C ALA A 18 17.49 8.16 44.78
N VAL A 19 17.38 8.95 45.87
CA VAL A 19 18.44 9.38 46.82
C VAL A 19 19.19 10.68 46.48
N PHE A 20 18.81 11.83 47.06
CA PHE A 20 19.01 12.36 48.44
C PHE A 20 20.43 12.89 48.76
N SER A 21 20.50 14.21 48.95
CA SER A 21 21.37 14.92 49.90
C SER A 21 20.76 16.33 50.04
N ARG A 22 19.92 16.67 51.04
CA ARG A 22 20.09 16.75 52.50
C ARG A 22 21.03 17.89 52.93
N ASN A 23 20.46 19.05 53.26
CA ASN A 23 20.84 19.70 54.52
C ASN A 23 19.76 20.65 55.12
N THR A 24 19.42 20.35 56.38
CA THR A 24 18.95 21.20 57.51
C THR A 24 17.70 22.09 57.35
N PHE A 25 16.53 21.68 57.88
CA PHE A 25 16.00 21.89 59.25
C PHE A 25 15.85 23.35 59.70
N ARG A 26 14.59 23.81 59.92
CA ARG A 26 13.96 24.17 61.23
C ARG A 26 12.47 24.50 60.97
N LEU A 27 11.55 23.63 61.36
CA LEU A 27 10.70 23.67 62.58
C LEU A 27 9.65 24.81 62.61
N GLY A 28 8.36 24.44 62.64
CA GLY A 28 7.27 25.31 63.11
C GLY A 28 5.87 25.03 62.51
N LEU A 29 5.15 24.04 63.04
CA LEU A 29 3.67 23.88 62.99
C LEU A 29 3.07 24.74 64.14
N PRO A 30 1.78 25.18 64.21
CA PRO A 30 0.63 24.96 63.33
C PRO A 30 -0.19 26.21 62.91
N CYS A 31 -1.04 25.93 61.93
CA CYS A 31 -2.29 26.59 61.58
C CYS A 31 -3.12 26.99 62.81
N LEU A 32 -3.45 28.28 62.95
CA LEU A 32 -4.71 28.74 63.53
C LEU A 32 -5.05 30.15 63.00
N VAL A 33 -6.34 30.32 62.73
CA VAL A 33 -7.08 31.56 62.46
C VAL A 33 -7.14 32.03 61.01
N LEU A 34 -8.13 31.46 60.31
CA LEU A 34 -8.97 32.21 59.37
C LEU A 34 -9.48 33.49 60.04
N ALA A 35 -8.88 34.62 59.71
CA ALA A 35 -9.49 35.94 59.88
C ALA A 35 -9.37 36.65 58.53
N GLY A 36 -10.46 36.61 57.76
CA GLY A 36 -10.61 37.41 56.56
C GLY A 36 -10.72 38.88 56.91
N CYS A 37 -9.98 39.71 56.17
CA CYS A 37 -10.29 41.10 55.85
C CYS A 37 -9.34 41.52 54.73
N VAL A 38 -9.67 41.14 53.48
CA VAL A 38 -9.15 41.87 52.32
C VAL A 38 -10.15 42.99 52.04
N SER A 39 -9.82 44.19 52.52
CA SER A 39 -10.47 45.44 52.11
C SER A 39 -9.83 45.95 50.82
N HIS A 40 -9.74 45.07 49.83
CA HIS A 40 -9.37 45.45 48.47
C HIS A 40 -10.07 44.48 47.54
N VAL A 41 -11.28 44.86 47.11
CA VAL A 41 -11.85 44.31 45.88
C VAL A 41 -10.80 44.57 44.80
N PRO A 42 -10.09 43.56 44.25
CA PRO A 42 -9.39 43.79 43.02
C PRO A 42 -10.49 44.24 42.05
N GLN A 43 -10.40 45.46 41.55
CA GLN A 43 -11.21 45.87 40.40
C GLN A 43 -11.01 44.77 39.37
N SER A 44 -12.03 43.96 39.18
CA SER A 44 -12.09 43.04 38.08
C SER A 44 -11.86 43.90 36.85
N ALA A 45 -10.70 43.74 36.20
CA ALA A 45 -10.46 44.24 34.86
C ALA A 45 -11.40 43.60 33.81
N ILE A 46 -12.39 42.83 34.28
CA ILE A 46 -13.55 42.32 33.57
C ILE A 46 -14.74 43.26 33.89
N SER A 47 -14.56 44.54 33.58
CA SER A 47 -15.66 45.49 33.35
C SER A 47 -15.24 46.43 32.23
N GLY A 48 -14.69 45.86 31.16
CA GLY A 48 -14.97 46.35 29.83
C GLY A 48 -16.08 45.44 29.31
N LYS A 49 -17.14 46.00 28.72
CA LYS A 49 -17.95 45.24 27.77
C LYS A 49 -16.96 44.70 26.74
N GLN A 50 -16.56 43.45 26.90
CA GLN A 50 -15.92 42.73 25.82
C GLN A 50 -17.09 42.48 24.87
N GLU A 51 -17.31 43.44 23.97
CA GLU A 51 -18.05 43.14 22.75
C GLU A 51 -17.38 41.90 22.19
N ASP A 52 -18.13 40.80 22.10
CA ASP A 52 -17.81 39.69 21.24
C ASP A 52 -17.75 40.26 19.82
N LYS A 53 -16.62 40.87 19.47
CA LYS A 53 -16.28 41.21 18.10
C LYS A 53 -16.03 39.88 17.42
N TRP A 54 -17.11 39.30 16.91
CA TRP A 54 -17.03 38.35 15.83
C TRP A 54 -16.04 38.91 14.80
N PRO A 55 -15.04 38.14 14.36
CA PRO A 55 -14.19 38.60 13.29
C PRO A 55 -15.08 38.98 12.11
N ASP A 56 -15.04 40.24 11.67
CA ASP A 56 -15.75 40.78 10.49
C ASP A 56 -15.22 40.18 9.17
N ASN A 57 -14.66 38.97 9.21
CA ASN A 57 -14.24 38.24 8.04
C ASN A 57 -15.49 37.68 7.39
N GLN A 58 -16.10 38.46 6.49
CA GLN A 58 -17.07 37.96 5.53
C GLN A 58 -16.43 36.77 4.81
N LEU A 59 -16.86 35.56 5.16
CA LEU A 59 -16.35 34.34 4.55
C LEU A 59 -16.67 34.41 3.06
N ALA A 60 -15.63 34.35 2.23
CA ALA A 60 -15.82 34.30 0.79
C ALA A 60 -16.70 33.09 0.43
N ASP A 61 -17.72 33.32 -0.40
CA ASP A 61 -18.74 32.33 -0.74
C ASP A 61 -18.25 31.36 -1.84
N PHE A 62 -17.14 30.69 -1.59
CA PHE A 62 -16.65 29.62 -2.47
C PHE A 62 -17.53 28.37 -2.40
N LEU A 63 -18.29 28.19 -1.32
CA LEU A 63 -19.16 27.02 -1.13
C LEU A 63 -20.31 26.99 -2.15
N SER A 64 -20.88 28.16 -2.51
CA SER A 64 -21.95 28.25 -3.51
C SER A 64 -21.43 28.29 -4.95
N THR A 65 -20.13 28.53 -5.16
CA THR A 65 -19.51 28.62 -6.49
C THR A 65 -19.66 27.28 -7.23
N ARG A 66 -20.10 27.31 -8.50
CA ARG A 66 -20.26 26.09 -9.32
C ARG A 66 -18.90 25.48 -9.66
N CYS A 67 -18.85 24.15 -9.81
CA CYS A 67 -17.60 23.44 -10.11
C CYS A 67 -17.00 23.78 -11.47
N ASP A 68 -17.80 24.24 -12.43
CA ASP A 68 -17.30 24.69 -13.73
C ASP A 68 -16.62 26.06 -13.66
N ASP A 69 -16.95 26.86 -12.64
CA ASP A 69 -16.47 28.23 -12.49
C ASP A 69 -15.30 28.36 -11.50
N ILE A 70 -15.11 27.39 -10.59
CA ILE A 70 -14.14 27.50 -9.50
C ILE A 70 -12.72 27.80 -10.00
N TRP A 71 -12.28 27.16 -11.09
CA TRP A 71 -10.93 27.36 -11.63
C TRP A 71 -10.77 28.64 -12.46
N ASN A 72 -11.86 29.33 -12.78
CA ASN A 72 -11.81 30.64 -13.44
C ASN A 72 -11.51 31.79 -12.44
N LEU A 73 -11.63 31.50 -11.14
CA LEU A 73 -11.30 32.46 -10.09
C LEU A 73 -9.78 32.46 -9.85
N SER A 74 -9.20 33.65 -9.77
CA SER A 74 -7.76 33.84 -9.55
C SER A 74 -7.51 35.15 -8.79
N GLY A 75 -6.27 35.33 -8.34
CA GLY A 75 -5.85 36.51 -7.57
C GLY A 75 -5.55 36.21 -6.11
N HIS A 76 -4.85 37.13 -5.47
CA HIS A 76 -4.29 36.93 -4.13
C HIS A 76 -5.37 36.59 -3.09
N ASP A 77 -6.49 37.30 -3.08
CA ASP A 77 -7.56 37.11 -2.09
C ASP A 77 -8.30 35.78 -2.27
N VAL A 78 -8.29 35.23 -3.48
CA VAL A 78 -8.87 33.92 -3.81
C VAL A 78 -7.91 32.81 -3.41
N GLU A 79 -6.67 32.88 -3.88
CA GLU A 79 -5.71 31.79 -3.75
C GLU A 79 -5.08 31.72 -2.36
N SER A 80 -5.09 32.80 -1.58
CA SER A 80 -4.71 32.77 -0.15
C SER A 80 -5.82 32.21 0.76
N ASN A 81 -7.05 32.06 0.24
CA ASN A 81 -8.18 31.59 1.01
C ASN A 81 -8.28 30.05 0.99
N PRO A 82 -8.25 29.35 2.14
CA PRO A 82 -8.34 27.89 2.17
C PRO A 82 -9.67 27.32 1.64
N LEU A 83 -10.77 28.09 1.70
CA LEU A 83 -12.09 27.63 1.23
C LEU A 83 -12.14 27.48 -0.30
N PHE A 84 -11.38 28.29 -1.04
CA PHE A 84 -11.22 28.15 -2.49
C PHE A 84 -10.65 26.77 -2.85
N TRP A 85 -9.57 26.37 -2.15
CA TRP A 85 -8.91 25.08 -2.37
C TRP A 85 -9.76 23.89 -1.95
N LEU A 86 -10.47 24.00 -0.83
CA LEU A 86 -11.41 22.96 -0.39
C LEU A 86 -12.54 22.75 -1.40
N ARG A 87 -13.12 23.84 -1.93
CA ARG A 87 -14.11 23.77 -2.99
C ARG A 87 -13.54 23.13 -4.26
N GLY A 88 -12.33 23.53 -4.62
CA GLY A 88 -11.60 22.95 -5.75
C GLY A 88 -11.39 21.44 -5.64
N ILE A 89 -11.04 20.96 -4.44
CA ILE A 89 -10.89 19.52 -4.16
C ILE A 89 -12.21 18.77 -4.30
N ASP A 90 -13.30 19.26 -3.69
CA ASP A 90 -14.64 18.65 -3.82
C ASP A 90 -15.10 18.63 -5.29
N CYS A 91 -14.86 19.71 -6.03
CA CYS A 91 -15.24 19.79 -7.44
C CYS A 91 -14.41 18.85 -8.32
N ALA A 92 -13.10 18.72 -8.08
CA ALA A 92 -12.24 17.83 -8.85
C ALA A 92 -12.63 16.35 -8.68
N GLN A 93 -13.08 15.94 -7.50
CA GLN A 93 -13.55 14.57 -7.22
C GLN A 93 -14.76 14.15 -8.08
N ARG A 94 -15.50 15.12 -8.63
CA ARG A 94 -16.69 14.87 -9.45
C ARG A 94 -16.38 14.73 -10.94
N LEU A 95 -15.15 15.07 -11.36
CA LEU A 95 -14.76 15.06 -12.77
C LEU A 95 -14.49 13.63 -13.26
N ALA A 96 -14.86 13.37 -14.51
CA ALA A 96 -14.43 12.15 -15.18
C ALA A 96 -12.89 12.16 -15.35
N PRO A 97 -12.22 11.00 -15.22
CA PRO A 97 -10.75 10.95 -15.30
C PRO A 97 -10.13 11.53 -16.57
N VAL A 98 -10.82 11.46 -17.70
CA VAL A 98 -10.35 12.03 -18.99
C VAL A 98 -10.45 13.56 -18.95
N GLU A 99 -11.58 14.08 -18.47
CA GLU A 99 -11.79 15.51 -18.34
C GLU A 99 -10.81 16.13 -17.35
N ALA A 100 -10.60 15.50 -16.19
CA ALA A 100 -9.66 15.94 -15.18
C ALA A 100 -8.21 16.01 -15.73
N ARG A 101 -7.79 15.02 -16.52
CA ARG A 101 -6.49 15.06 -17.22
C ARG A 101 -6.42 16.17 -18.25
N SER A 102 -7.49 16.39 -19.02
CA SER A 102 -7.51 17.45 -20.03
C SER A 102 -7.39 18.84 -19.41
N LYS A 103 -8.11 19.10 -18.31
CA LYS A 103 -8.01 20.33 -17.53
C LYS A 103 -6.62 20.49 -16.91
N ALA A 104 -6.06 19.41 -16.37
CA ALA A 104 -4.71 19.41 -15.80
C ALA A 104 -3.61 19.69 -16.85
N ALA A 105 -3.81 19.27 -18.09
CA ALA A 105 -2.87 19.51 -19.19
C ALA A 105 -2.88 20.96 -19.70
N MET A 106 -3.94 21.72 -19.41
CA MET A 106 -4.04 23.15 -19.75
C MET A 106 -3.37 24.06 -18.72
N LEU A 107 -3.00 23.52 -17.55
CA LEU A 107 -2.33 24.27 -16.49
C LEU A 107 -0.82 24.18 -16.64
N ASP A 108 -0.18 25.35 -16.57
CA ASP A 108 1.26 25.45 -16.38
C ASP A 108 1.65 24.98 -14.97
N ASP A 109 2.94 24.80 -14.74
CA ASP A 109 3.45 24.20 -13.50
C ASP A 109 4.52 25.06 -12.81
N ASP A 110 4.62 26.32 -13.22
CA ASP A 110 5.66 27.25 -12.76
C ASP A 110 5.32 27.91 -11.42
N THR A 111 4.03 28.00 -11.09
CA THR A 111 3.54 28.56 -9.84
C THR A 111 3.08 27.47 -8.88
N TRP A 112 3.13 27.73 -7.57
CA TRP A 112 2.59 26.78 -6.59
C TRP A 112 1.08 26.59 -6.78
N GLN A 113 0.38 27.63 -7.25
CA GLN A 113 -1.07 27.59 -7.47
C GLN A 113 -1.43 26.65 -8.60
N ASP A 114 -0.80 26.80 -9.76
CA ASP A 114 -1.13 26.00 -10.92
C ASP A 114 -0.67 24.55 -10.73
N ALA A 115 0.50 24.36 -10.11
CA ALA A 115 0.94 23.04 -9.69
C ALA A 115 -0.05 22.39 -8.72
N PHE A 116 -0.66 23.15 -7.80
CA PHE A 116 -1.60 22.60 -6.82
C PHE A 116 -2.97 22.32 -7.43
N LYS A 117 -3.50 23.23 -8.26
CA LYS A 117 -4.70 23.02 -9.09
C LYS A 117 -4.55 21.75 -9.92
N ARG A 118 -3.41 21.59 -10.59
CA ARG A 118 -3.09 20.39 -11.38
C ARG A 118 -2.99 19.13 -10.52
N GLY A 119 -2.33 19.21 -9.36
CA GLY A 119 -2.26 18.11 -8.41
C GLY A 119 -3.65 17.64 -7.96
N ILE A 120 -4.53 18.59 -7.62
CA ILE A 120 -5.92 18.33 -7.24
C ILE A 120 -6.68 17.64 -8.38
N LEU A 121 -6.61 18.18 -9.60
CA LEU A 121 -7.26 17.58 -10.76
C LEU A 121 -6.78 16.15 -11.04
N LEU A 122 -5.48 15.88 -10.86
CA LEU A 122 -4.91 14.57 -11.13
C LEU A 122 -5.10 13.54 -10.00
N ALA A 123 -5.52 13.96 -8.80
CA ALA A 123 -5.64 13.11 -7.62
C ALA A 123 -6.53 11.86 -7.85
N ASP A 124 -7.69 12.06 -8.49
CA ASP A 124 -8.68 11.02 -8.79
C ASP A 124 -8.79 10.70 -10.28
N ALA A 125 -7.91 11.28 -11.08
CA ALA A 125 -7.89 11.05 -12.52
C ALA A 125 -7.36 9.67 -12.91
N LYS A 126 -7.28 8.65 -12.03
CA LYS A 126 -6.74 7.31 -12.34
C LYS A 126 -5.33 7.33 -12.95
N ILE A 127 -4.46 8.22 -12.48
CA ILE A 127 -3.04 8.28 -12.87
C ILE A 127 -2.25 7.09 -12.30
N THR A 128 -1.09 6.80 -12.87
CA THR A 128 -0.20 5.73 -12.36
C THR A 128 0.44 6.14 -11.03
N PRO A 129 0.91 5.17 -10.21
CA PRO A 129 1.65 5.50 -8.98
C PRO A 129 2.93 6.30 -9.23
N VAL A 130 3.57 6.13 -10.39
CA VAL A 130 4.78 6.89 -10.77
C VAL A 130 4.44 8.35 -11.05
N GLU A 131 3.40 8.59 -11.86
CA GLU A 131 2.88 9.94 -12.12
C GLU A 131 2.45 10.63 -10.82
N ARG A 132 1.77 9.90 -9.93
CA ARG A 132 1.34 10.44 -8.63
C ARG A 132 2.53 10.91 -7.78
N ARG A 133 3.61 10.12 -7.70
CA ARG A 133 4.83 10.53 -7.00
C ARG A 133 5.44 11.77 -7.63
N ALA A 134 5.58 11.80 -8.95
CA ALA A 134 6.14 12.95 -9.65
C ALA A 134 5.37 14.25 -9.36
N ASN A 135 4.04 14.20 -9.37
CA ASN A 135 3.20 15.35 -9.04
C ASN A 135 3.38 15.83 -7.60
N VAL A 136 3.39 14.92 -6.62
CA VAL A 136 3.57 15.27 -5.20
C VAL A 136 4.97 15.82 -4.95
N THR A 137 6.01 15.16 -5.47
CA THR A 137 7.41 15.60 -5.30
C THR A 137 7.63 16.98 -5.90
N ARG A 138 7.04 17.25 -7.07
CA ARG A 138 7.13 18.57 -7.67
C ARG A 138 6.45 19.63 -6.81
N LEU A 139 5.25 19.35 -6.32
CA LEU A 139 4.54 20.25 -5.41
C LEU A 139 5.31 20.55 -4.14
N ASP A 140 5.97 19.55 -3.56
CA ASP A 140 6.79 19.70 -2.36
C ASP A 140 7.91 20.75 -2.53
N THR A 141 8.44 20.92 -3.75
CA THR A 141 9.45 21.97 -4.03
C THR A 141 8.90 23.39 -3.93
N LEU A 142 7.59 23.56 -4.10
CA LEU A 142 6.90 24.85 -4.15
C LEU A 142 6.20 25.21 -2.82
N VAL A 143 6.18 24.30 -1.84
CA VAL A 143 5.51 24.47 -0.53
C VAL A 143 6.03 25.67 0.27
N VAL A 144 7.27 26.10 0.03
CA VAL A 144 7.84 27.29 0.68
C VAL A 144 7.05 28.55 0.32
N ASN A 145 6.48 28.62 -0.89
CA ASN A 145 5.71 29.75 -1.38
C ASN A 145 4.22 29.70 -0.97
N LEU A 146 3.79 28.63 -0.30
CA LEU A 146 2.41 28.40 0.07
C LEU A 146 2.00 29.31 1.24
N PRO A 147 0.89 30.07 1.14
CA PRO A 147 0.35 30.86 2.24
C PRO A 147 0.09 30.00 3.48
N GLY A 148 0.37 30.57 4.67
CA GLY A 148 0.20 29.85 5.94
C GLY A 148 -1.21 29.31 6.16
N GLN A 149 -2.22 30.01 5.65
CA GLN A 149 -3.64 29.65 5.75
C GLN A 149 -4.02 28.46 4.86
N VAL A 150 -3.34 28.27 3.73
CA VAL A 150 -3.60 27.18 2.77
C VAL A 150 -2.87 25.89 3.18
N ARG A 151 -1.79 26.01 3.96
CA ARG A 151 -0.94 24.89 4.39
C ARG A 151 -1.70 23.71 5.01
N PRO A 152 -2.68 23.88 5.90
CA PRO A 152 -3.44 22.75 6.45
C PRO A 152 -4.23 21.98 5.38
N VAL A 153 -4.82 22.69 4.41
CA VAL A 153 -5.55 22.08 3.29
C VAL A 153 -4.61 21.29 2.40
N TYR A 154 -3.45 21.86 2.08
CA TYR A 154 -2.40 21.17 1.32
C TYR A 154 -1.91 19.91 2.05
N GLN A 155 -1.66 19.99 3.36
CA GLN A 155 -1.20 18.85 4.16
C GLN A 155 -2.21 17.70 4.13
N LEU A 156 -3.49 18.00 4.36
CA LEU A 156 -4.55 16.99 4.29
C LEU A 156 -4.63 16.34 2.91
N TRP A 157 -4.58 17.14 1.85
CA TRP A 157 -4.56 16.63 0.48
C TRP A 157 -3.34 15.73 0.22
N ARG A 158 -2.15 16.15 0.67
CA ARG A 158 -0.88 15.42 0.52
C ARG A 158 -0.88 14.10 1.28
N ASP A 159 -1.44 14.06 2.47
CA ASP A 159 -1.60 12.84 3.26
C ASP A 159 -2.51 11.84 2.52
N GLY A 160 -3.58 12.34 1.88
CA GLY A 160 -4.41 11.55 0.97
C GLY A 160 -3.62 10.95 -0.20
N GLN A 161 -2.73 11.72 -0.83
CA GLN A 161 -1.85 11.20 -1.89
C GLN A 161 -0.89 10.13 -1.37
N THR A 162 -0.37 10.30 -0.16
CA THR A 162 0.53 9.34 0.49
C THR A 162 -0.19 8.00 0.74
N LEU A 163 -1.42 8.05 1.25
CA LEU A 163 -2.24 6.85 1.45
C LEU A 163 -2.52 6.11 0.13
N GLN A 164 -2.80 6.83 -0.96
CA GLN A 164 -2.99 6.23 -2.28
C GLN A 164 -1.73 5.52 -2.78
N LEU A 165 -0.55 6.11 -2.54
CA LEU A 165 0.72 5.48 -2.89
C LEU A 165 0.97 4.21 -2.07
N GLN A 166 0.73 4.25 -0.75
CA GLN A 166 0.85 3.08 0.12
C GLN A 166 -0.09 1.94 -0.30
N LEU A 167 -1.35 2.28 -0.62
CA LEU A 167 -2.32 1.31 -1.13
C LEU A 167 -1.85 0.67 -2.44
N SER A 168 -1.26 1.45 -3.35
CA SER A 168 -0.74 0.92 -4.61
C SER A 168 0.46 -0.01 -4.41
N GLU A 169 1.30 0.28 -3.41
CA GLU A 169 2.46 -0.54 -3.07
C GLU A 169 2.03 -1.87 -2.43
N GLU A 170 1.06 -1.83 -1.51
CA GLU A 170 0.47 -3.01 -0.88
C GLU A 170 -0.19 -3.93 -1.92
N ARG A 171 -1.00 -3.38 -2.83
CA ARG A 171 -1.58 -4.13 -3.96
C ARG A 171 -0.52 -4.77 -4.85
N SER A 172 0.57 -4.05 -5.15
CA SER A 172 1.66 -4.60 -5.96
C SER A 172 2.37 -5.75 -5.25
N ARG A 173 2.63 -5.61 -3.95
CA ARG A 173 3.24 -6.65 -3.13
C ARG A 173 2.35 -7.89 -3.03
N TYR A 174 1.06 -7.70 -2.81
CA TYR A 174 0.10 -8.80 -2.75
C TYR A 174 0.00 -9.54 -4.09
N SER A 175 -0.10 -8.81 -5.21
CA SER A 175 -0.13 -9.40 -6.55
C SER A 175 1.11 -10.25 -6.85
N LYS A 176 2.30 -9.79 -6.45
CA LYS A 176 3.54 -10.58 -6.58
C LYS A 176 3.52 -11.86 -5.74
N LEU A 177 3.04 -11.76 -4.50
CA LEU A 177 2.91 -12.93 -3.63
C LEU A 177 1.96 -13.96 -4.22
N GLN A 178 0.78 -13.51 -4.69
CA GLN A 178 -0.20 -14.37 -5.34
C GLN A 178 0.39 -15.06 -6.57
N GLN A 179 1.07 -14.30 -7.44
CA GLN A 179 1.73 -14.87 -8.62
C GLN A 179 2.79 -15.92 -8.25
N SER A 180 3.55 -15.68 -7.18
CA SER A 180 4.53 -16.65 -6.67
C SER A 180 3.84 -17.93 -6.18
N THR A 181 2.78 -17.80 -5.38
CA THR A 181 2.01 -18.95 -4.88
C THR A 181 1.36 -19.75 -6.02
N ASP A 182 0.79 -19.06 -7.01
CA ASP A 182 0.20 -19.71 -8.19
C ASP A 182 1.28 -20.48 -8.98
N SER A 183 2.46 -19.89 -9.15
CA SER A 183 3.58 -20.57 -9.81
C SER A 183 4.06 -21.81 -9.04
N GLU A 184 4.14 -21.74 -7.71
CA GLU A 184 4.49 -22.89 -6.87
C GLU A 184 3.45 -24.01 -6.98
N LEU A 185 2.15 -23.68 -6.95
CA LEU A 185 1.08 -24.66 -7.15
C LEU A 185 1.18 -25.35 -8.50
N ASP A 186 1.54 -24.62 -9.56
CA ASP A 186 1.71 -25.20 -10.89
C ASP A 186 2.93 -26.13 -10.94
N THR A 187 4.05 -25.78 -10.29
CA THR A 187 5.19 -26.70 -10.19
C THR A 187 4.83 -28.00 -9.46
N LEU A 188 4.04 -27.93 -8.38
CA LEU A 188 3.61 -29.10 -7.63
C LEU A 188 2.67 -29.99 -8.46
N ARG A 189 1.76 -29.40 -9.24
CA ARG A 189 0.89 -30.14 -10.18
C ARG A 189 1.70 -30.87 -11.24
N GLN A 190 2.71 -30.21 -11.80
CA GLN A 190 3.61 -30.83 -12.79
C GLN A 190 4.39 -32.00 -12.18
N GLN A 191 4.93 -31.85 -10.97
CA GLN A 191 5.61 -32.93 -10.26
C GLN A 191 4.68 -34.11 -10.00
N GLN A 192 3.45 -33.86 -9.55
CA GLN A 192 2.46 -34.92 -9.32
C GLN A 192 2.13 -35.68 -10.62
N GLN A 193 1.96 -34.97 -11.73
CA GLN A 193 1.72 -35.59 -13.03
C GLN A 193 2.92 -36.44 -13.48
N HIS A 194 4.14 -35.89 -13.36
CA HIS A 194 5.36 -36.62 -13.69
C HIS A 194 5.50 -37.93 -12.89
N LEU A 195 5.32 -37.86 -11.57
CA LEU A 195 5.38 -39.04 -10.70
C LEU A 195 4.31 -40.08 -11.05
N ARG A 196 3.09 -39.64 -11.38
CA ARG A 196 2.03 -40.57 -11.86
C ARG A 196 2.42 -41.26 -13.15
N THR A 197 2.94 -40.52 -14.13
CA THR A 197 3.41 -41.10 -15.39
C THR A 197 4.55 -42.09 -15.15
N GLN A 198 5.50 -41.77 -14.25
CA GLN A 198 6.56 -42.71 -13.86
C GLN A 198 5.97 -43.99 -13.26
N LEU A 199 5.05 -43.87 -12.30
CA LEU A 199 4.38 -45.04 -11.72
C LEU A 199 3.67 -45.88 -12.78
N ASP A 200 2.90 -45.27 -13.68
CA ASP A 200 2.20 -45.99 -14.76
C ASP A 200 3.19 -46.73 -15.68
N THR A 201 4.32 -46.10 -16.04
CA THR A 201 5.34 -46.76 -16.85
C THR A 201 6.01 -47.92 -16.11
N THR A 202 6.27 -47.79 -14.81
CA THR A 202 6.85 -48.88 -14.00
C THR A 202 5.87 -50.03 -13.85
N THR A 203 4.58 -49.76 -13.64
CA THR A 203 3.53 -50.78 -13.59
C THR A 203 3.46 -51.54 -14.91
N ARG A 204 3.42 -50.83 -16.05
CA ARG A 204 3.45 -51.46 -17.38
C ARG A 204 4.70 -52.31 -17.61
N LYS A 205 5.87 -51.84 -17.14
CA LYS A 205 7.12 -52.62 -17.22
C LYS A 205 7.06 -53.88 -16.37
N LEU A 206 6.54 -53.80 -15.15
CA LEU A 206 6.36 -54.95 -14.28
C LEU A 206 5.37 -55.95 -14.88
N GLU A 207 4.22 -55.48 -15.39
CA GLU A 207 3.24 -56.31 -16.09
C GLU A 207 3.85 -57.02 -17.29
N ASN A 208 4.63 -56.32 -18.11
CA ASN A 208 5.35 -56.93 -19.24
C ASN A 208 6.36 -58.00 -18.78
N LEU A 209 7.15 -57.72 -17.73
CA LEU A 209 8.08 -58.72 -17.17
C LEU A 209 7.33 -59.96 -16.63
N THR A 210 6.17 -59.76 -16.00
CA THR A 210 5.30 -60.86 -15.54
C THR A 210 4.72 -61.65 -16.71
N ASP A 211 4.31 -61.02 -17.80
CA ASP A 211 3.82 -61.73 -18.99
C ASP A 211 4.94 -62.54 -19.66
N ILE A 212 6.16 -61.98 -19.75
CA ILE A 212 7.34 -62.70 -20.23
C ILE A 212 7.61 -63.93 -19.36
N GLU A 213 7.56 -63.81 -18.04
CA GLU A 213 7.74 -64.94 -17.12
C GLU A 213 6.68 -66.03 -17.38
N ARG A 214 5.41 -65.64 -17.54
CA ARG A 214 4.32 -66.56 -17.83
C ARG A 214 4.54 -67.30 -19.15
N GLN A 215 4.99 -66.61 -20.19
CA GLN A 215 5.29 -67.21 -21.49
C GLN A 215 6.46 -68.20 -21.40
N LEU A 216 7.55 -67.83 -20.73
CA LEU A 216 8.71 -68.71 -20.53
C LEU A 216 8.34 -69.96 -19.72
N SER A 217 7.53 -69.80 -18.66
CA SER A 217 7.00 -70.90 -17.87
C SER A 217 6.12 -71.82 -18.73
N SER A 218 5.19 -71.28 -19.52
CA SER A 218 4.33 -72.07 -20.41
C SER A 218 5.12 -72.89 -21.43
N ARG A 219 6.17 -72.33 -22.03
CA ARG A 219 7.09 -73.05 -22.93
C ARG A 219 7.85 -74.15 -22.20
N LYS A 220 8.17 -73.98 -20.92
CA LYS A 220 8.88 -74.98 -20.10
C LYS A 220 8.01 -76.18 -19.72
N TYR A 221 6.68 -76.01 -19.66
CA TYR A 221 5.73 -77.09 -19.31
C TYR A 221 5.03 -77.72 -20.52
N GLN A 222 5.37 -77.34 -21.75
CA GLN A 222 4.81 -77.94 -22.96
C GLN A 222 5.67 -79.15 -23.39
N PRO A 223 5.18 -80.40 -23.29
CA PRO A 223 5.96 -81.56 -23.68
C PRO A 223 6.00 -81.66 -25.20
N GLY A 224 7.16 -81.32 -25.78
CA GLY A 224 7.48 -81.57 -27.18
C GLY A 224 7.79 -80.31 -27.99
N SER A 225 9.03 -79.83 -27.94
CA SER A 225 9.66 -79.18 -29.09
C SER A 225 11.18 -79.25 -28.96
N SER A 226 11.73 -80.39 -29.38
CA SER A 226 13.13 -80.52 -29.77
C SER A 226 13.18 -80.58 -31.29
N SER A 227 13.31 -79.42 -31.93
CA SER A 227 13.61 -79.26 -33.37
C SER A 227 13.72 -77.77 -33.66
N ALA A 228 14.71 -77.23 -34.36
CA ALA A 228 15.95 -77.71 -34.92
C ALA A 228 16.71 -76.41 -35.29
N VAL A 229 18.03 -76.43 -35.22
CA VAL A 229 18.88 -75.41 -35.86
C VAL A 229 18.69 -75.53 -37.39
N PRO A 230 18.64 -74.42 -38.13
CA PRO A 230 19.70 -74.26 -39.13
C PRO A 230 20.30 -72.86 -39.18
N ASP A 231 21.57 -72.93 -39.53
CA ASP A 231 22.55 -71.93 -39.90
C ASP A 231 22.09 -71.04 -41.07
N SER A 232 22.42 -69.75 -41.03
CA SER A 232 22.70 -68.96 -42.24
C SER A 232 23.46 -67.68 -41.91
N ASP A 233 24.65 -67.60 -42.50
CA ASP A 233 25.61 -66.51 -42.54
C ASP A 233 25.10 -65.22 -43.25
N THR A 234 25.22 -64.08 -42.54
CA THR A 234 25.72 -62.70 -42.90
C THR A 234 25.35 -61.96 -44.24
N PRO A 235 25.60 -60.62 -44.41
CA PRO A 235 25.85 -59.47 -43.48
C PRO A 235 25.23 -58.06 -43.88
N LYS A 236 25.54 -57.02 -43.07
CA LYS A 236 25.53 -55.53 -43.30
C LYS A 236 24.17 -54.78 -43.28
N GLN A 237 23.88 -53.93 -42.28
CA GLN A 237 24.34 -52.54 -42.02
C GLN A 237 23.76 -51.51 -43.01
N GLU A 238 22.73 -50.76 -42.57
CA GLU A 238 22.53 -49.38 -43.00
C GLU A 238 21.86 -48.55 -41.89
N ASP A 239 22.52 -47.43 -41.63
CA ASP A 239 22.34 -46.43 -40.60
C ASP A 239 21.50 -45.31 -41.21
N VAL A 240 20.38 -44.91 -40.58
CA VAL A 240 19.65 -43.70 -40.99
C VAL A 240 19.24 -42.91 -39.76
N LYS A 241 20.11 -41.94 -39.43
CA LYS A 241 19.82 -40.70 -38.70
C LYS A 241 19.06 -39.72 -39.61
N HIS A 242 17.98 -39.12 -39.12
CA HIS A 242 17.45 -37.80 -39.52
C HIS A 242 16.62 -37.30 -38.33
N ASP A 243 17.15 -36.46 -37.46
CA ASP A 243 17.21 -34.98 -37.52
C ASP A 243 15.83 -34.30 -37.63
N GLU A 244 15.57 -33.53 -36.56
CA GLU A 244 14.48 -32.61 -36.26
C GLU A 244 14.49 -31.37 -37.19
N PRO A 245 13.35 -30.71 -37.35
CA PRO A 245 13.24 -29.34 -36.84
C PRO A 245 11.99 -29.05 -36.01
#